data_AF-A0A5E4I8I0-F1
#
_entry.id   AF-A0A5E4I8I0-F1
#
_cell.length_a   1.000
_cell.length_b   1.000
_cell.length_c   1.000
_cell.angle_alpha   90.00
_cell.angle_beta   90.00
_cell.angle_gamma   90.00
#
_symmetry.space_group_name_H-M   'P 1'
#
loop_
_entity.id
_entity.type
_entity.pdbx_description
1 polymer ?
#
loop_
_entity_poly.entity_id
_entity_poly.type
_entity_poly.pdbx_seq_one_letter_code
_entity_poly.pdbx_strand_id
1 'polypeptide(L)'
;MGFFWKAISALLGERKKEPRESKEGLTEMESAVISPPHVKAKASDFPDEKDGSTIYNLVSRAYTRTAASLAKKMQDRRFMALTGVSLAVLITLLSYTSFFFYVRGVILAVVFILLAAASKLIQKFIPFVVGLDLCLFFTVLFGIAYHPFTGIVVGVASSALGSIARGQYQMDKVIFPLLGNVVVGMLLMIIPLTNIFYVGMAMALVYAVMMCIIFAMTIGISHNTATFFITSIAFNYWLFNNYASYFLMLMGVSG
;
A
#
# COMPACT_ATOMS: atom_id res chain seq x y z
N MET A 1 24.06 9.55 -14.30
CA MET A 1 24.52 8.14 -14.34
C MET A 1 25.88 7.87 -13.68
N GLY A 2 26.73 8.88 -13.38
CA GLY A 2 28.07 8.65 -12.81
C GLY A 2 28.16 8.21 -11.34
N PHE A 3 27.12 8.42 -10.53
CA PHE A 3 27.13 8.04 -9.10
C PHE A 3 27.03 6.53 -8.87
N PHE A 4 26.32 5.81 -9.74
CA PHE A 4 26.12 4.37 -9.61
C PHE A 4 27.41 3.58 -9.87
N TRP A 5 28.21 4.00 -10.85
CA TRP A 5 29.50 3.38 -11.16
C TRP A 5 30.55 3.61 -10.06
N LYS A 6 30.52 4.78 -9.38
CA LYS A 6 31.41 5.08 -8.25
C LYS A 6 31.12 4.22 -7.02
N ALA A 7 29.85 3.88 -6.76
CA ALA A 7 29.45 3.00 -5.67
C ALA A 7 29.85 1.53 -5.94
N ILE A 8 29.71 1.07 -7.18
CA ILE A 8 30.12 -0.29 -7.58
C ILE A 8 31.64 -0.45 -7.60
N SER A 9 32.40 0.56 -8.04
CA SER A 9 33.87 0.52 -7.98
C SER A 9 34.41 0.52 -6.54
N ALA A 10 33.74 1.20 -5.60
CA ALA A 10 34.10 1.20 -4.18
C ALA A 10 33.78 -0.14 -3.48
N LEU A 11 32.82 -0.90 -4.00
CA LEU A 11 32.53 -2.26 -3.54
C LEU A 11 33.48 -3.32 -4.12
N LEU A 12 34.20 -3.02 -5.21
CA LEU A 12 35.01 -3.97 -5.96
C LEU A 12 36.55 -3.81 -5.82
N GLY A 13 37.06 -2.73 -5.23
CA GLY A 13 38.49 -2.58 -4.89
C GLY A 13 38.67 -1.69 -3.66
N GLU A 14 39.50 -1.99 -2.66
CA GLU A 14 40.67 -2.86 -2.59
C GLU A 14 40.61 -3.70 -1.30
N ARG A 15 40.78 -5.03 -1.39
CA ARG A 15 41.24 -5.78 -0.20
C ARG A 15 42.71 -5.47 0.01
N LYS A 16 43.01 -4.43 0.81
CA LYS A 16 44.31 -4.33 1.49
C LYS A 16 44.52 -5.64 2.24
N LYS A 17 45.64 -6.33 1.94
CA LYS A 17 46.08 -7.49 2.72
C LYS A 17 46.44 -6.99 4.12
N GLU A 18 45.56 -7.22 5.09
CA GLU A 18 45.89 -7.06 6.49
C GLU A 18 47.01 -8.05 6.88
N PRO A 19 48.00 -7.62 7.67
CA PRO A 19 49.00 -8.51 8.21
C PRO A 19 48.33 -9.52 9.15
N ARG A 20 48.71 -10.80 9.00
CA ARG A 20 48.32 -11.87 9.92
C ARG A 20 48.88 -11.55 11.30
N GLU A 21 48.06 -10.98 12.17
CA GLU A 21 48.31 -11.05 13.60
C GLU A 21 48.03 -12.47 14.08
N SER A 22 49.05 -13.02 14.75
CA SER A 22 48.99 -14.18 15.62
C SER A 22 47.87 -13.98 16.65
N LYS A 23 46.91 -14.91 16.70
CA LYS A 23 46.03 -15.10 17.86
C LYS A 23 46.19 -16.52 18.38
N GLU A 24 47.21 -16.70 19.20
CA GLU A 24 47.10 -17.54 20.38
C GLU A 24 46.05 -16.92 21.32
N GLY A 25 45.19 -17.74 21.91
CA GLY A 25 44.32 -17.33 23.03
C GLY A 25 42.93 -16.83 22.66
N LEU A 26 42.01 -17.77 22.41
CA LEU A 26 40.61 -17.61 22.79
C LEU A 26 40.02 -19.00 23.08
N THR A 27 40.37 -19.44 24.29
CA THR A 27 39.68 -20.45 25.08
C THR A 27 38.25 -20.00 25.40
N GLU A 28 37.33 -20.97 25.34
CA GLU A 28 36.10 -21.03 26.12
C GLU A 28 35.02 -19.96 25.87
N MET A 29 34.28 -20.05 24.74
CA MET A 29 32.86 -19.65 24.72
C MET A 29 32.03 -20.19 23.53
N GLU A 30 32.38 -21.37 22.99
CA GLU A 30 31.54 -22.09 22.02
C GLU A 30 31.17 -23.48 22.54
N SER A 31 30.37 -23.51 23.60
CA SER A 31 29.65 -24.71 24.04
C SER A 31 28.16 -24.44 24.27
N ALA A 32 27.60 -23.42 23.61
CA ALA A 32 26.15 -23.27 23.46
C ALA A 32 25.66 -24.15 22.31
N VAL A 33 25.65 -25.45 22.60
CA VAL A 33 25.04 -26.53 21.84
C VAL A 33 23.60 -26.14 21.49
N ILE A 34 23.35 -25.89 20.20
CA ILE A 34 22.02 -25.96 19.62
C ILE A 34 21.58 -27.42 19.76
N SER A 35 20.89 -27.69 20.86
CA SER A 35 20.30 -29.00 21.14
C SER A 35 19.16 -29.19 20.13
N PRO A 36 19.16 -30.23 19.29
CA PRO A 36 18.02 -30.51 18.42
C PRO A 36 16.78 -30.76 19.29
N PRO A 37 15.58 -30.38 18.82
CA PRO A 37 14.35 -30.56 19.58
C PRO A 37 14.19 -32.04 19.96
N HIS A 38 14.12 -32.31 21.25
CA HIS A 38 13.77 -33.61 21.79
C HIS A 38 12.34 -33.98 21.36
N VAL A 39 12.22 -34.65 20.23
CA VAL A 39 11.03 -35.43 19.90
C VAL A 39 10.99 -36.60 20.87
N LYS A 40 10.26 -36.44 21.98
CA LYS A 40 9.90 -37.53 22.89
C LYS A 40 8.89 -38.44 22.20
N ALA A 41 9.36 -39.28 21.28
CA ALA A 41 8.61 -40.43 20.84
C ALA A 41 8.54 -41.42 22.02
N LYS A 42 7.33 -41.73 22.51
CA LYS A 42 7.10 -42.78 23.51
C LYS A 42 7.54 -44.11 22.90
N ALA A 43 8.54 -44.73 23.52
CA ALA A 43 9.10 -46.02 23.10
C ALA A 43 8.18 -47.23 23.36
N SER A 44 6.92 -47.03 23.77
CA SER A 44 5.99 -48.11 24.12
C SER A 44 5.18 -48.67 22.96
N ASP A 45 5.18 -48.01 21.80
CA ASP A 45 4.23 -48.32 20.71
C ASP A 45 4.89 -48.99 19.50
N PHE A 46 6.15 -49.41 19.62
CA PHE A 46 6.85 -50.12 18.56
C PHE A 46 7.10 -51.59 18.97
N PRO A 47 6.68 -52.56 18.13
CA PRO A 47 6.86 -53.98 18.42
C PRO A 47 8.34 -54.33 18.52
N ASP A 48 8.66 -55.29 19.41
CA ASP A 48 9.98 -55.88 19.64
C ASP A 48 10.45 -56.61 18.37
N GLU A 49 10.97 -55.85 17.42
CA GLU A 49 11.48 -56.36 16.16
C GLU A 49 12.95 -55.94 16.04
N LYS A 50 13.85 -56.91 16.22
CA LYS A 50 15.31 -56.75 16.11
C LYS A 50 15.76 -56.12 14.77
N ASP A 51 14.88 -56.04 13.77
CA ASP A 51 15.11 -55.38 12.49
C ASP A 51 14.79 -53.86 12.45
N GLY A 52 13.96 -53.35 13.36
CA GLY A 52 13.57 -51.93 13.38
C GLY A 52 14.73 -50.97 13.70
N SER A 53 15.69 -51.42 14.52
CA SER A 53 16.88 -50.65 14.87
C SER A 53 17.81 -50.41 13.67
N THR A 54 17.84 -51.35 12.72
CA THR A 54 18.66 -51.28 11.51
C THR A 54 18.09 -50.25 10.53
N ILE A 55 16.77 -50.24 10.35
CA ILE A 55 16.07 -49.29 9.48
C ILE A 55 16.17 -47.87 10.02
N TYR A 56 15.97 -47.67 11.33
CA TYR A 56 16.11 -46.34 11.96
C TYR A 56 17.53 -45.78 11.81
N ASN A 57 18.55 -46.61 12.02
CA ASN A 57 19.95 -46.21 11.84
C ASN A 57 20.30 -45.90 10.38
N LEU A 58 19.72 -46.61 9.41
CA LEU A 58 19.89 -46.34 7.97
C LEU A 58 19.25 -45.00 7.57
N VAL A 59 18.02 -44.72 8.02
CA VAL A 59 17.30 -43.47 7.73
C VAL A 59 18.01 -42.27 8.37
N SER A 60 18.43 -42.40 9.64
CA SER A 60 19.23 -41.40 10.35
C SER A 60 20.54 -41.06 9.62
N ARG A 61 21.26 -42.09 9.15
CA ARG A 61 22.49 -41.92 8.36
C ARG A 61 22.24 -41.27 6.99
N ALA A 62 21.10 -41.53 6.36
CA ALA A 62 20.73 -40.89 5.09
C ALA A 62 20.44 -39.39 5.29
N TYR A 63 19.67 -39.04 6.32
CA TYR A 63 19.35 -37.65 6.66
C TYR A 63 20.59 -36.83 7.06
N THR A 64 21.47 -37.42 7.87
CA THR A 64 22.70 -36.73 8.30
C THR A 64 23.66 -36.51 7.13
N ARG A 65 23.73 -37.44 6.16
CA ARG A 65 24.53 -37.25 4.93
C ARG A 65 23.96 -36.17 4.00
N THR A 66 22.64 -36.13 3.80
CA THR A 66 22.02 -35.07 2.99
C THR A 66 22.19 -33.71 3.65
N ALA A 67 21.93 -33.59 4.95
CA ALA A 67 22.13 -32.35 5.71
C ALA A 67 23.61 -31.87 5.67
N ALA A 68 24.58 -32.77 5.88
CA ALA A 68 26.00 -32.42 5.81
C ALA A 68 26.44 -32.00 4.39
N SER A 69 25.91 -32.66 3.35
CA SER A 69 26.18 -32.27 1.96
C SER A 69 25.59 -30.90 1.60
N LEU A 70 24.41 -30.58 2.16
CA LEU A 70 23.76 -29.29 2.00
C LEU A 70 24.52 -28.17 2.73
N ALA A 71 24.96 -28.44 3.96
CA ALA A 71 25.78 -27.52 4.75
C ALA A 71 27.12 -27.21 4.08
N LYS A 72 27.79 -28.23 3.53
CA LYS A 72 29.04 -28.05 2.77
C LYS A 72 28.81 -27.24 1.49
N LYS A 73 27.70 -27.48 0.76
CA LYS A 73 27.29 -26.66 -0.38
C LYS A 73 26.95 -25.22 0.00
N MET A 74 26.34 -24.99 1.17
CA MET A 74 26.09 -23.64 1.66
C MET A 74 27.40 -22.92 2.04
N GLN A 75 28.43 -23.65 2.46
CA GLN A 75 29.75 -23.09 2.79
C GLN A 75 30.60 -22.76 1.55
N ASP A 76 30.23 -23.26 0.37
CA ASP A 76 30.89 -22.88 -0.87
C ASP A 76 30.62 -21.40 -1.17
N ARG A 77 31.68 -20.59 -1.17
CA ARG A 77 31.62 -19.14 -1.49
C ARG A 77 30.89 -18.83 -2.79
N ARG A 78 30.95 -19.74 -3.77
CA ARG A 78 30.24 -19.62 -5.04
C ARG A 78 28.71 -19.73 -4.88
N PHE A 79 28.25 -20.63 -4.02
CA PHE A 79 26.83 -20.79 -3.73
C PHE A 79 26.29 -19.58 -2.98
N MET A 80 27.00 -19.09 -1.94
CA MET A 80 26.63 -17.85 -1.24
C MET A 80 26.62 -16.62 -2.16
N ALA A 81 27.56 -16.54 -3.11
CA ALA A 81 27.58 -15.44 -4.08
C ALA A 81 26.38 -15.52 -5.05
N LEU A 82 26.03 -16.71 -5.54
CA LEU A 82 24.87 -16.89 -6.42
C LEU A 82 23.54 -16.62 -5.71
N THR A 83 23.37 -17.09 -4.47
CA THR A 83 22.18 -16.78 -3.67
C THR A 83 22.10 -15.30 -3.31
N GLY A 84 23.23 -14.68 -2.97
CA GLY A 84 23.30 -13.23 -2.72
C GLY A 84 22.96 -12.39 -3.95
N VAL A 85 23.48 -12.75 -5.13
CA VAL A 85 23.18 -12.05 -6.39
C VAL A 85 21.72 -12.24 -6.79
N SER A 86 21.18 -13.46 -6.71
CA SER A 86 19.76 -13.70 -7.03
C SER A 86 18.81 -12.95 -6.08
N LEU A 87 19.12 -12.90 -4.78
CA LEU A 87 18.39 -12.10 -3.81
C LEU A 87 18.50 -10.61 -4.11
N ALA A 88 19.69 -10.10 -4.45
CA ALA A 88 19.88 -8.70 -4.80
C ALA A 88 19.12 -8.32 -6.08
N VAL A 89 19.10 -9.18 -7.09
CA VAL A 89 18.30 -9.00 -8.31
C VAL A 89 16.82 -8.98 -7.98
N LEU A 90 16.34 -9.91 -7.15
CA LEU A 90 14.95 -9.96 -6.72
C LEU A 90 14.54 -8.69 -5.97
N ILE A 91 15.34 -8.24 -5.01
CA ILE A 91 15.10 -7.00 -4.26
C ILE A 91 15.07 -5.81 -5.21
N THR A 92 16.04 -5.71 -6.13
CA THR A 92 16.10 -4.62 -7.11
C THR A 92 14.86 -4.60 -8.01
N LEU A 93 14.42 -5.78 -8.48
CA LEU A 93 13.25 -5.91 -9.32
C LEU A 93 11.98 -5.53 -8.56
N LEU A 94 11.84 -5.96 -7.30
CA LEU A 94 10.72 -5.62 -6.42
C LEU A 94 10.68 -4.12 -6.10
N SER A 95 11.84 -3.50 -5.85
CA SER A 95 11.96 -2.05 -5.65
C SER A 95 11.59 -1.28 -6.92
N TYR A 96 12.02 -1.75 -8.09
CA TYR A 96 11.69 -1.12 -9.38
C TYR A 96 10.18 -1.17 -9.68
N THR A 97 9.54 -2.33 -9.50
CA THR A 97 8.09 -2.46 -9.73
C THR A 97 7.29 -1.62 -8.73
N SER A 98 7.70 -1.59 -7.47
CA SER A 98 7.06 -0.78 -6.42
C SER A 98 7.21 0.72 -6.72
N PHE A 99 8.40 1.15 -7.18
CA PHE A 99 8.65 2.54 -7.57
C PHE A 99 7.77 2.97 -8.74
N PHE A 100 7.66 2.13 -9.78
CA PHE A 100 6.81 2.44 -10.94
C PHE A 100 5.33 2.60 -10.56
N PHE A 101 4.82 1.72 -9.70
CA PHE A 101 3.45 1.83 -9.18
C PHE A 101 3.23 3.12 -8.39
N TYR A 102 4.20 3.52 -7.55
CA TYR A 102 4.15 4.76 -6.78
C TYR A 102 4.17 6.00 -7.68
N VAL A 103 5.09 6.06 -8.65
CA VAL A 103 5.20 7.20 -9.59
C VAL A 103 3.91 7.36 -10.40
N ARG A 104 3.34 6.26 -10.90
CA ARG A 104 2.04 6.28 -11.58
C ARG A 104 0.95 6.86 -10.67
N GLY A 105 0.84 6.36 -9.43
CA GLY A 105 -0.15 6.84 -8.47
C GLY A 105 -0.03 8.34 -8.18
N VAL A 106 1.19 8.86 -8.00
CA VAL A 106 1.44 10.28 -7.78
C VAL A 106 1.06 11.13 -9.00
N ILE A 107 1.44 10.71 -10.21
CA ILE A 107 1.06 11.43 -11.44
C ILE A 107 -0.45 11.50 -11.58
N LEU A 108 -1.14 10.38 -11.39
CA LEU A 108 -2.61 10.32 -11.45
C LEU A 108 -3.26 11.18 -10.36
N ALA A 109 -2.71 11.18 -9.15
CA ALA A 109 -3.21 12.00 -8.05
C ALA A 109 -3.16 13.48 -8.42
N VAL A 110 -2.05 13.96 -8.98
CA VAL A 110 -1.90 15.35 -9.43
C VAL A 110 -2.92 15.67 -10.53
N VAL A 111 -3.05 14.82 -11.55
CA VAL A 111 -4.02 15.03 -12.63
C VAL A 111 -5.45 15.09 -12.10
N PHE A 112 -5.81 14.21 -11.16
CA PHE A 112 -7.18 14.15 -10.63
C PHE A 112 -7.46 15.32 -9.68
N ILE A 113 -6.46 15.76 -8.91
CA ILE A 113 -6.55 16.98 -8.11
C ILE A 113 -6.87 18.17 -9.00
N LEU A 114 -6.19 18.30 -10.15
CA LEU A 114 -6.42 19.39 -11.10
C LEU A 114 -7.79 19.28 -11.77
N LEU A 115 -8.21 18.09 -12.20
CA LEU A 115 -9.54 17.86 -12.79
C LEU A 115 -10.66 18.18 -11.81
N ALA A 116 -10.53 17.76 -10.55
CA ALA A 116 -11.51 18.06 -9.52
C ALA A 116 -11.55 19.54 -9.17
N ALA A 117 -10.39 20.20 -9.07
CA ALA A 117 -10.33 21.66 -8.89
C ALA A 117 -11.01 22.40 -10.06
N ALA A 118 -10.79 21.95 -11.30
CA ALA A 118 -11.44 22.50 -12.49
C ALA A 118 -12.97 22.32 -12.45
N SER A 119 -13.47 21.17 -11.96
CA SER A 119 -14.91 20.93 -11.81
C SER A 119 -15.59 21.95 -10.89
N LYS A 120 -14.93 22.33 -9.79
CA LYS A 120 -15.41 23.39 -8.88
C LYS A 120 -15.39 24.78 -9.52
N LEU A 121 -14.45 25.04 -10.43
CA LEU A 121 -14.37 26.32 -11.15
C LEU A 121 -15.58 26.52 -12.06
N ILE A 122 -16.08 25.45 -12.70
CA ILE A 122 -17.28 25.50 -13.54
C ILE A 122 -18.50 26.01 -12.75
N GLN A 123 -18.60 25.64 -11.46
CA GLN A 123 -19.66 26.13 -10.57
C GLN A 123 -19.61 27.64 -10.31
N LYS A 124 -18.54 28.35 -10.68
CA LYS A 124 -18.49 29.82 -10.64
C LYS A 124 -19.41 30.45 -11.69
N PHE A 125 -19.64 29.76 -12.81
CA PHE A 125 -20.44 30.26 -13.93
C PHE A 125 -21.92 29.85 -13.85
N ILE A 126 -22.26 28.95 -12.92
CA ILE A 126 -23.64 28.48 -12.72
C ILE A 126 -24.23 29.26 -11.54
N PRO A 127 -25.37 29.97 -11.71
CA PRO A 127 -25.98 30.78 -10.65
C PRO A 127 -26.62 29.94 -9.54
N PHE A 128 -26.80 28.64 -9.76
CA PHE A 128 -27.38 27.69 -8.80
C PHE A 128 -26.30 26.93 -8.03
N VAL A 129 -26.60 26.55 -6.79
CA VAL A 129 -25.75 25.67 -5.99
C VAL A 129 -25.94 24.23 -6.50
N VAL A 130 -25.05 23.80 -7.38
CA VAL A 130 -25.08 22.45 -7.96
C VAL A 130 -24.00 21.58 -7.34
N GLY A 131 -24.35 20.35 -6.99
CA GLY A 131 -23.44 19.34 -6.41
C GLY A 131 -22.52 18.65 -7.43
N LEU A 132 -22.10 19.35 -8.50
CA LEU A 132 -21.18 18.82 -9.51
C LEU A 132 -19.73 18.90 -9.00
N ASP A 133 -19.36 18.01 -8.10
CA ASP A 133 -18.03 17.99 -7.49
C ASP A 133 -17.35 16.63 -7.72
N LEU A 134 -16.25 16.63 -8.49
CA LEU A 134 -15.43 15.44 -8.71
C LEU A 134 -14.53 15.09 -7.50
N CYS A 135 -14.37 15.99 -6.52
CA CYS A 135 -13.54 15.75 -5.35
C CYS A 135 -13.93 14.47 -4.62
N LEU A 136 -15.23 14.29 -4.36
CA LEU A 136 -15.75 13.10 -3.67
C LEU A 136 -15.46 11.83 -4.47
N PHE A 137 -15.76 11.85 -5.77
CA PHE A 137 -15.55 10.70 -6.65
C PHE A 137 -14.08 10.25 -6.63
N PHE A 138 -13.14 11.18 -6.79
CA PHE A 138 -11.71 10.85 -6.75
C PHE A 138 -11.20 10.47 -5.35
N THR A 139 -11.74 11.06 -4.29
CA THR A 139 -11.48 10.64 -2.89
C THR A 139 -11.77 9.16 -2.72
N VAL A 140 -12.96 8.72 -3.15
CA VAL A 140 -13.38 7.32 -3.04
C VAL A 140 -12.52 6.42 -3.89
N LEU A 141 -12.29 6.77 -5.17
CA LEU A 141 -11.48 5.94 -6.06
C LEU A 141 -10.05 5.76 -5.58
N PHE A 142 -9.37 6.83 -5.12
CA PHE A 142 -8.02 6.72 -4.55
C PHE A 142 -8.01 5.95 -3.23
N GLY A 143 -9.06 6.14 -2.42
CA GLY A 143 -9.24 5.39 -1.18
C GLY A 143 -9.33 3.87 -1.41
N ILE A 144 -10.07 3.47 -2.44
CA ILE A 144 -10.22 2.06 -2.86
C ILE A 144 -8.94 1.54 -3.53
N ALA A 145 -8.35 2.32 -4.43
CA ALA A 145 -7.29 1.83 -5.29
C ALA A 145 -5.92 1.70 -4.62
N TYR A 146 -5.62 2.60 -3.67
CA TYR A 146 -4.31 2.66 -3.03
C TYR A 146 -4.43 2.47 -1.53
N HIS A 147 -5.07 3.42 -0.84
CA HIS A 147 -5.33 3.37 0.59
C HIS A 147 -6.29 4.51 0.99
N PRO A 148 -7.19 4.34 1.97
CA PRO A 148 -8.09 5.41 2.43
C PRO A 148 -7.39 6.74 2.74
N PHE A 149 -6.20 6.70 3.37
CA PHE A 149 -5.37 7.89 3.60
C PHE A 149 -5.00 8.65 2.32
N THR A 150 -4.67 7.95 1.23
CA THR A 150 -4.36 8.62 -0.05
C THR A 150 -5.61 9.27 -0.64
N GLY A 151 -6.77 8.64 -0.49
CA GLY A 151 -8.07 9.22 -0.82
C GLY A 151 -8.32 10.53 -0.06
N ILE A 152 -8.08 10.55 1.25
CA ILE A 152 -8.19 11.76 2.08
C ILE A 152 -7.29 12.87 1.53
N VAL A 153 -6.02 12.57 1.26
CA VAL A 153 -5.07 13.57 0.74
C VAL A 153 -5.53 14.15 -0.60
N VAL A 154 -5.94 13.29 -1.54
CA VAL A 154 -6.45 13.72 -2.86
C VAL A 154 -7.74 14.54 -2.72
N GLY A 155 -8.68 14.10 -1.88
CA GLY A 155 -9.93 14.80 -1.62
C GLY A 155 -9.74 16.17 -0.99
N VAL A 156 -8.90 16.25 0.04
CA VAL A 156 -8.56 17.49 0.74
C VAL A 156 -7.83 18.45 -0.20
N ALA A 157 -6.80 17.98 -0.91
CA ALA A 157 -6.00 18.81 -1.80
C ALA A 157 -6.85 19.35 -2.97
N SER A 158 -7.65 18.49 -3.62
CA SER A 158 -8.55 18.92 -4.70
C SER A 158 -9.62 19.89 -4.22
N SER A 159 -10.19 19.65 -3.05
CA SER A 159 -11.21 20.53 -2.47
C SER A 159 -10.63 21.90 -2.11
N ALA A 160 -9.47 21.93 -1.45
CA ALA A 160 -8.78 23.16 -1.10
C ALA A 160 -8.39 23.96 -2.34
N LEU A 161 -7.76 23.31 -3.33
CA LEU A 161 -7.34 23.95 -4.57
C LEU A 161 -8.53 24.50 -5.37
N GLY A 162 -9.62 23.72 -5.47
CA GLY A 162 -10.84 24.14 -6.15
C GLY A 162 -11.53 25.32 -5.45
N SER A 163 -11.58 25.34 -4.11
CA SER A 163 -12.14 26.46 -3.35
C SER A 163 -11.31 27.74 -3.52
N ILE A 164 -9.98 27.64 -3.50
CA ILE A 164 -9.06 28.75 -3.77
C ILE A 164 -9.27 29.26 -5.21
N ALA A 165 -9.32 28.36 -6.19
CA ALA A 165 -9.51 28.71 -7.60
C ALA A 165 -10.87 29.40 -7.87
N ARG A 166 -11.91 29.07 -7.09
CA ARG A 166 -13.21 29.73 -7.16
C ARG A 166 -13.20 31.15 -6.58
N GLY A 167 -12.14 31.54 -5.85
CA GLY A 167 -12.04 32.82 -5.14
C GLY A 167 -12.89 32.85 -3.86
N GLN A 168 -13.17 31.68 -3.27
CA GLN A 168 -13.88 31.60 -1.99
C GLN A 168 -12.88 31.74 -0.85
N TYR A 169 -12.82 32.94 -0.26
CA TYR A 169 -11.93 33.23 0.88
C TYR A 169 -12.62 33.10 2.24
N GLN A 170 -13.95 32.94 2.26
CA GLN A 170 -14.67 32.68 3.50
C GLN A 170 -14.31 31.28 4.00
N MET A 171 -13.68 31.23 5.18
CA MET A 171 -13.15 29.99 5.78
C MET A 171 -14.19 28.88 5.85
N ASP A 172 -15.42 29.22 6.19
CA ASP A 172 -16.56 28.30 6.25
C ASP A 172 -16.77 27.54 4.93
N LYS A 173 -16.68 28.25 3.80
CA LYS A 173 -16.88 27.67 2.46
C LYS A 173 -15.70 26.80 2.01
N VAL A 174 -14.54 26.95 2.64
CA VAL A 174 -13.35 26.15 2.37
C VAL A 174 -13.33 24.92 3.29
N ILE A 175 -13.42 25.13 4.61
CA ILE A 175 -13.22 24.11 5.64
C ILE A 175 -14.28 23.01 5.58
N PHE A 176 -15.54 23.36 5.33
CA PHE A 176 -16.61 22.36 5.37
C PHE A 176 -16.52 21.29 4.28
N PRO A 177 -16.30 21.64 2.99
CA PRO A 177 -15.98 20.65 1.97
C PRO A 177 -14.75 19.79 2.29
N LEU A 178 -13.72 20.35 2.94
CA LEU A 178 -12.56 19.56 3.38
C LEU A 178 -12.97 18.52 4.42
N LEU A 179 -13.73 18.93 5.45
CA LEU A 179 -14.17 18.05 6.52
C LEU A 179 -15.02 16.88 5.98
N GLY A 180 -15.90 17.15 5.01
CA GLY A 180 -16.68 16.12 4.34
C GLY A 180 -15.81 15.04 3.67
N ASN A 181 -14.75 15.43 2.96
CA ASN A 181 -13.83 14.48 2.34
C ASN A 181 -13.01 13.69 3.37
N VAL A 182 -12.63 14.32 4.49
CA VAL A 182 -11.95 13.64 5.60
C VAL A 182 -12.85 12.55 6.19
N VAL A 183 -14.12 12.87 6.47
CA VAL A 183 -15.06 11.89 7.03
C VAL A 183 -15.31 10.74 6.05
N VAL A 184 -15.50 11.03 4.76
CA VAL A 184 -15.64 9.99 3.73
C VAL A 184 -14.42 9.07 3.70
N GLY A 185 -13.20 9.63 3.70
CA GLY A 185 -12.00 8.81 3.69
C GLY A 185 -11.78 7.99 4.96
N MET A 186 -12.19 8.49 6.13
CA MET A 186 -12.16 7.72 7.37
C MET A 186 -13.17 6.57 7.36
N LEU A 187 -14.38 6.79 6.83
CA LEU A 187 -15.40 5.73 6.72
C LEU A 187 -14.97 4.62 5.76
N LEU A 188 -14.23 4.94 4.70
CA LEU A 188 -13.65 3.94 3.80
C LEU A 188 -12.69 2.96 4.49
N MET A 189 -12.15 3.28 5.67
CA MET A 189 -11.31 2.35 6.43
C MET A 189 -12.12 1.21 7.09
N ILE A 190 -13.42 1.42 7.30
CA ILE A 190 -14.27 0.51 8.08
C ILE A 190 -15.20 -0.29 7.16
N ILE A 191 -15.52 0.24 5.97
CA ILE A 191 -16.50 -0.36 5.08
C ILE A 191 -15.85 -1.42 4.18
N PRO A 192 -16.40 -2.65 4.12
CA PRO A 192 -15.87 -3.69 3.26
C PRO A 192 -16.07 -3.33 1.79
N LEU A 193 -14.98 -3.41 1.01
CA LEU A 193 -14.92 -3.07 -0.42
C LEU A 193 -15.50 -4.18 -1.30
N THR A 194 -16.81 -4.42 -1.19
CA THR A 194 -17.50 -5.49 -1.94
C THR A 194 -17.88 -5.06 -3.36
N ASN A 195 -18.42 -3.84 -3.50
CA ASN A 195 -18.84 -3.30 -4.78
C ASN A 195 -18.59 -1.79 -4.81
N ILE A 196 -17.75 -1.36 -5.76
CA ILE A 196 -17.31 0.02 -5.91
C ILE A 196 -18.49 0.98 -6.06
N PHE A 197 -19.53 0.57 -6.80
CA PHE A 197 -20.72 1.40 -7.01
C PHE A 197 -21.47 1.62 -5.69
N TYR A 198 -21.75 0.56 -4.92
CA TYR A 198 -22.48 0.69 -3.65
C TYR A 198 -21.67 1.45 -2.60
N VAL A 199 -20.36 1.21 -2.50
CA VAL A 199 -19.48 1.97 -1.60
C VAL A 199 -19.43 3.44 -2.00
N GLY A 200 -19.26 3.73 -3.29
CA GLY A 200 -19.26 5.10 -3.81
C GLY A 200 -20.56 5.85 -3.55
N MET A 201 -21.70 5.21 -3.77
CA MET A 201 -23.01 5.80 -3.49
C MET A 201 -23.28 5.99 -2.00
N ALA A 202 -22.85 5.06 -1.15
CA ALA A 202 -22.94 5.22 0.30
C ALA A 202 -22.10 6.42 0.78
N MET A 203 -20.86 6.55 0.28
CA MET A 203 -20.00 7.70 0.59
C MET A 203 -20.59 9.02 0.07
N ALA A 204 -21.19 9.01 -1.12
CA ALA A 204 -21.87 10.16 -1.68
C ALA A 204 -23.06 10.60 -0.84
N LEU A 205 -23.85 9.65 -0.33
CA LEU A 205 -24.95 9.93 0.58
C LEU A 205 -24.46 10.56 1.89
N VAL A 206 -23.43 9.99 2.51
CA VAL A 206 -22.83 10.54 3.74
C VAL A 206 -22.33 11.96 3.50
N TYR A 207 -21.59 12.18 2.42
CA TYR A 207 -21.08 13.50 2.06
C TYR A 207 -22.22 14.52 1.86
N ALA A 208 -23.25 14.15 1.09
CA ALA A 208 -24.38 15.03 0.80
C ALA A 208 -25.16 15.38 2.07
N VAL A 209 -25.43 14.40 2.94
CA VAL A 209 -26.10 14.62 4.23
C VAL A 209 -25.28 15.54 5.13
N MET A 210 -23.97 15.29 5.26
CA MET A 210 -23.09 16.16 6.04
C MET A 210 -23.10 17.60 5.54
N MET A 211 -22.98 17.81 4.22
CA MET A 211 -23.00 19.14 3.63
C MET A 211 -24.35 19.82 3.83
N CYS A 212 -25.46 19.07 3.80
CA CYS A 212 -26.79 19.62 4.11
C CYS A 212 -26.92 20.05 5.57
N ILE A 213 -26.42 19.25 6.52
CA ILE A 213 -26.40 19.61 7.95
C ILE A 213 -25.60 20.90 8.14
N ILE A 214 -24.41 20.97 7.55
CA ILE A 214 -23.56 22.15 7.62
C ILE A 214 -24.23 23.39 7.01
N PHE A 215 -24.83 23.26 5.83
CA PHE A 215 -25.55 24.38 5.20
C PHE A 215 -26.74 24.84 6.03
N ALA A 216 -27.48 23.90 6.64
CA ALA A 216 -28.58 24.22 7.54
C ALA A 216 -28.10 25.00 8.77
N MET A 217 -26.94 24.65 9.34
CA MET A 217 -26.37 25.35 10.50
C MET A 217 -25.79 26.73 10.17
N THR A 218 -25.33 26.96 8.93
CA THR A 218 -24.55 28.16 8.56
C THR A 218 -25.37 29.21 7.82
N ILE A 219 -26.22 28.80 6.89
CA ILE A 219 -26.99 29.69 6.01
C ILE A 219 -28.50 29.51 6.23
N GLY A 220 -28.91 28.42 6.88
CA GLY A 220 -30.30 28.02 7.02
C GLY A 220 -30.78 27.11 5.88
N ILE A 221 -31.93 26.47 6.08
CA ILE A 221 -32.53 25.58 5.07
C ILE A 221 -33.11 26.45 3.95
N SER A 222 -32.52 26.34 2.76
CA SER A 222 -33.00 27.03 1.55
C SER A 222 -33.25 26.02 0.43
N HIS A 223 -34.01 26.41 -0.60
CA HIS A 223 -34.22 25.59 -1.79
C HIS A 223 -32.89 25.16 -2.46
N ASN A 224 -31.83 25.95 -2.30
CA ASN A 224 -30.50 25.63 -2.81
C ASN A 224 -29.89 24.38 -2.16
N THR A 225 -30.23 24.08 -0.89
CA THR A 225 -29.74 22.88 -0.19
C THR A 225 -30.32 21.61 -0.81
N ALA A 226 -31.62 21.62 -1.14
CA ALA A 226 -32.27 20.50 -1.81
C ALA A 226 -31.71 20.26 -3.22
N THR A 227 -31.51 21.35 -3.99
CA THR A 227 -30.89 21.28 -5.32
C THR A 227 -29.48 20.70 -5.25
N PHE A 228 -28.66 21.14 -4.30
CA PHE A 228 -27.33 20.59 -4.07
C PHE A 228 -27.37 19.08 -3.78
N PHE A 229 -28.25 18.66 -2.86
CA PHE A 229 -28.38 17.25 -2.49
C PHE A 229 -28.74 16.37 -3.68
N ILE A 230 -29.82 16.73 -4.41
CA ILE A 230 -30.31 15.95 -5.56
C ILE A 230 -29.25 15.87 -6.65
N THR A 231 -28.64 17.00 -7.00
CA THR A 231 -27.65 17.06 -8.08
C THR A 231 -26.35 16.36 -7.69
N SER A 232 -25.94 16.39 -6.41
CA SER A 232 -24.78 15.66 -5.92
C SER A 232 -24.99 14.14 -6.02
N ILE A 233 -26.15 13.64 -5.58
CA ILE A 233 -26.47 12.21 -5.64
C ILE A 233 -26.59 11.75 -7.09
N ALA A 234 -27.32 12.48 -7.93
CA ALA A 234 -27.51 12.13 -9.34
C ALA A 234 -26.18 12.13 -10.12
N PHE A 235 -25.32 13.12 -9.88
CA PHE A 235 -24.02 13.21 -10.53
C PHE A 235 -23.07 12.09 -10.10
N ASN A 236 -22.99 11.81 -8.80
CA ASN A 236 -22.16 10.71 -8.30
C ASN A 236 -22.70 9.34 -8.76
N TYR A 237 -24.02 9.15 -8.82
CA TYR A 237 -24.63 7.96 -9.41
C TYR A 237 -24.16 7.75 -10.85
N TRP A 238 -24.23 8.80 -11.68
CA TRP A 238 -23.78 8.74 -13.06
C TRP A 238 -22.27 8.44 -13.16
N LEU A 239 -21.44 9.08 -12.34
CA LEU A 239 -19.99 8.85 -12.33
C LEU A 239 -19.61 7.43 -11.89
N PHE A 240 -20.15 6.95 -10.77
CA PHE A 240 -19.83 5.62 -10.26
C PHE A 240 -20.34 4.51 -11.18
N ASN A 241 -21.52 4.69 -11.80
CA ASN A 241 -22.06 3.69 -12.72
C ASN A 241 -21.28 3.62 -14.04
N ASN A 242 -20.84 4.76 -14.59
CA ASN A 242 -20.27 4.80 -15.93
C ASN A 242 -18.75 4.87 -15.97
N TYR A 243 -18.09 5.51 -14.98
CA TYR A 243 -16.67 5.85 -15.08
C TYR A 243 -15.78 5.20 -14.03
N ALA A 244 -16.32 4.72 -12.90
CA ALA A 244 -15.49 4.17 -11.81
C ALA A 244 -14.56 3.05 -12.27
N SER A 245 -15.08 2.05 -13.00
CA SER A 245 -14.29 0.92 -13.48
C SER A 245 -13.16 1.34 -14.43
N TYR A 246 -13.41 2.30 -15.33
CA TYR A 246 -12.39 2.80 -16.25
C TYR A 246 -11.26 3.51 -15.51
N PHE A 247 -11.59 4.31 -14.49
CA PHE A 247 -10.58 5.01 -13.69
C PHE A 247 -9.76 4.04 -12.81
N LEU A 248 -10.37 3.01 -12.23
CA LEU A 248 -9.64 1.98 -11.47
C LEU A 248 -8.69 1.18 -12.35
N MET A 249 -9.13 0.80 -13.56
CA MET A 249 -8.26 0.16 -14.54
C MET A 249 -7.05 1.07 -14.88
N LEU A 250 -7.30 2.38 -15.02
CA LEU A 250 -6.25 3.38 -15.26
C LEU A 250 -5.34 3.61 -14.04
N MET A 251 -5.76 3.26 -12.82
CA MET A 251 -4.90 3.21 -11.62
C MET A 251 -4.11 1.91 -11.50
N GLY A 252 -4.44 0.90 -12.31
CA GLY A 252 -3.82 -0.43 -12.26
C GLY A 252 -4.49 -1.38 -11.28
N VAL A 253 -5.72 -1.07 -10.86
CA VAL A 253 -6.56 -1.95 -10.04
C VAL A 253 -7.56 -2.63 -10.97
N SER A 254 -7.39 -3.92 -11.18
CA SER A 254 -8.40 -4.75 -11.84
C SER A 254 -9.56 -4.93 -10.87
N GLY A 255 -10.69 -4.28 -11.18
CA GLY A 255 -11.96 -4.45 -10.46
C GLY A 255 -12.65 -5.77 -10.73
#